data_AF-A0A2N6B4D2-F1
#
_entry.id   AF-A0A2N6B4D2-F1
#
_cell.length_a   1.000
_cell.length_b   1.000
_cell.length_c   1.000
_cell.angle_alpha   90.00
_cell.angle_beta   90.00
_cell.angle_gamma   90.00
#
_symmetry.space_group_name_H-M   'P 1'
#
loop_
_entity.id
_entity.type
_entity.pdbx_description
1 polymer ?
#
loop_
_entity_poly.entity_id
_entity_poly.type
_entity_poly.pdbx_seq_one_letter_code
_entity_poly.pdbx_strand_id
1 'polypeptide(L)'
;MAREQLQEHMVLGVTYRWEDQTDLFHQIVPVLDFLAPVSFVVTFVVTVVVQFIVFTRCYSPPTVEERERFSRRELQLRARRRFFDTFSSEKMTVLRRITYACWAASFLLFGSQFVFIALFGVPSTP
;
A
#
# COMPACT_ATOMS: atom_id res chain seq x y z
N MET A 1 -10.97 -36.53 39.18
CA MET A 1 -11.75 -35.51 38.43
C MET A 1 -12.70 -36.24 37.50
N ALA A 2 -14.00 -35.95 37.59
CA ALA A 2 -15.00 -36.50 36.69
C ALA A 2 -14.88 -35.84 35.31
N ARG A 3 -15.17 -36.60 34.24
CA ARG A 3 -15.11 -36.12 32.84
C ARG A 3 -15.87 -34.80 32.62
N GLU A 4 -16.97 -34.61 33.35
CA GLU A 4 -17.83 -33.42 33.28
C GLU A 4 -17.11 -32.15 33.74
N GLN A 5 -16.34 -32.20 34.84
CA GLN A 5 -15.56 -31.05 35.32
C GLN A 5 -14.42 -30.68 34.36
N LEU A 6 -13.80 -31.67 33.72
CA LEU A 6 -12.78 -31.41 32.69
C LEU A 6 -13.41 -30.74 31.46
N GLN A 7 -14.62 -31.13 31.10
CA GLN A 7 -15.35 -30.59 29.95
C GLN A 7 -15.84 -29.16 30.23
N GLU A 8 -16.36 -28.87 31.43
CA GLU A 8 -16.68 -27.49 31.86
C GLU A 8 -15.45 -26.60 31.86
N HIS A 9 -14.31 -27.06 32.39
CA HIS A 9 -13.07 -26.28 32.36
C HIS A 9 -12.51 -26.08 30.94
N MET A 10 -12.67 -27.06 30.06
CA MET A 10 -12.30 -26.90 28.65
C MET A 10 -13.20 -25.89 27.93
N VAL A 11 -14.51 -25.95 28.16
CA VAL A 11 -15.46 -24.98 27.58
C VAL A 11 -15.19 -23.57 28.10
N LEU A 12 -15.04 -23.40 29.42
CA LEU A 12 -14.69 -22.12 30.04
C LEU A 12 -13.34 -21.60 29.53
N GLY A 13 -12.32 -22.44 29.47
CA GLY A 13 -10.99 -22.06 28.96
C GLY A 13 -11.00 -21.66 27.48
N VAL A 14 -11.89 -22.26 26.68
CA VAL A 14 -12.09 -21.89 25.29
C VAL A 14 -12.88 -20.58 25.20
N THR A 15 -13.99 -20.41 25.92
CA THR A 15 -14.80 -19.18 25.88
C THR A 15 -14.02 -17.95 26.37
N TYR A 16 -13.27 -18.04 27.47
CA TYR A 16 -12.43 -16.94 27.96
C TYR A 16 -11.35 -16.56 26.93
N ARG A 17 -10.73 -17.55 26.30
CA ARG A 17 -9.72 -17.30 25.24
C ARG A 17 -10.35 -16.63 24.01
N TRP A 18 -11.59 -16.97 23.67
CA TRP A 18 -12.32 -16.34 22.57
C TRP A 18 -12.72 -14.89 22.91
N GLU A 19 -13.17 -14.60 24.12
CA GLU A 19 -13.48 -13.23 24.57
C GLU A 19 -12.25 -12.31 24.49
N ASP A 20 -11.10 -12.76 25.03
CA ASP A 20 -9.83 -12.02 24.95
C ASP A 20 -9.37 -11.77 23.51
N GLN A 21 -9.56 -12.75 22.62
CA GLN A 21 -9.24 -12.60 21.20
C GLN A 21 -10.19 -11.64 20.47
N THR A 22 -11.46 -11.61 20.87
CA THR A 22 -12.49 -10.73 20.29
C THR A 22 -12.26 -9.28 20.73
N ASP A 23 -11.88 -9.05 21.99
CA ASP A 23 -11.52 -7.72 22.50
C ASP A 23 -10.26 -7.16 21.82
N LEU A 24 -9.21 -7.98 21.66
CA LEU A 24 -8.03 -7.61 20.88
C LEU A 24 -8.37 -7.27 19.43
N PHE A 25 -9.26 -8.05 18.82
CA PHE A 25 -9.72 -7.80 17.45
C PHE A 25 -10.46 -6.47 17.34
N HIS A 26 -11.41 -6.18 18.25
CA HIS A 26 -12.16 -4.93 18.25
C HIS A 26 -11.30 -3.69 18.54
N GLN A 27 -10.19 -3.83 19.25
CA GLN A 27 -9.26 -2.71 19.49
C GLN A 27 -8.31 -2.47 18.32
N ILE A 28 -7.80 -3.53 17.69
CA ILE A 28 -6.74 -3.43 16.67
C ILE A 28 -7.31 -3.15 15.29
N VAL A 29 -8.45 -3.74 14.92
CA VAL A 29 -9.04 -3.60 13.57
C VAL A 29 -9.35 -2.15 13.21
N PRO A 30 -9.98 -1.32 14.07
CA PRO A 30 -10.23 0.09 13.74
C PRO A 30 -8.95 0.89 13.49
N VAL A 31 -7.88 0.57 14.20
CA VAL A 31 -6.56 1.22 14.02
C VAL A 31 -5.96 0.82 12.68
N LEU A 32 -6.01 -0.47 12.32
CA LEU A 32 -5.54 -0.95 11.02
C LEU A 32 -6.38 -0.41 9.85
N ASP A 33 -7.71 -0.40 10.00
CA ASP A 33 -8.66 0.12 9.02
C ASP A 33 -8.50 1.63 8.80
N PHE A 34 -8.01 2.38 9.79
CA PHE A 34 -7.64 3.78 9.63
C PHE A 34 -6.25 3.95 9.01
N LEU A 35 -5.25 3.19 9.48
CA LEU A 35 -3.85 3.33 9.02
C LEU A 35 -3.65 2.90 7.57
N ALA A 36 -4.33 1.85 7.10
CA ALA A 36 -4.21 1.36 5.74
C ALA A 36 -4.57 2.40 4.66
N PRO A 37 -5.76 3.04 4.69
CA PRO A 37 -6.10 4.07 3.72
C PRO A 37 -5.22 5.32 3.86
N VAL A 38 -4.84 5.72 5.08
CA VAL A 38 -3.93 6.86 5.29
C VAL A 38 -2.55 6.58 4.66
N SER A 39 -2.00 5.39 4.88
CA SER A 39 -0.74 4.96 4.28
C SER A 39 -0.81 4.96 2.75
N PHE A 40 -1.91 4.46 2.19
CA PHE A 40 -2.15 4.46 0.75
C PHE A 40 -2.23 5.89 0.17
N VAL A 41 -2.96 6.80 0.84
CA VAL A 41 -3.07 8.21 0.43
C VAL A 41 -1.71 8.89 0.45
N VAL A 42 -0.91 8.69 1.51
CA VAL A 42 0.44 9.25 1.61
C VAL A 42 1.31 8.76 0.46
N THR A 43 1.31 7.46 0.18
CA THR A 43 2.08 6.88 -0.93
C THR A 43 1.62 7.35 -2.29
N PHE A 44 0.30 7.53 -2.47
CA PHE A 44 -0.26 8.13 -3.69
C PHE A 44 0.22 9.57 -3.87
N VAL A 45 0.12 10.41 -2.83
CA VAL A 45 0.58 11.80 -2.86
C VAL A 45 2.07 11.88 -3.18
N VAL A 46 2.90 11.08 -2.50
CA VAL A 46 4.35 11.03 -2.78
C VAL A 46 4.60 10.65 -4.24
N THR A 47 3.88 9.66 -4.76
CA THR A 47 4.02 9.24 -6.16
C THR A 47 3.64 10.36 -7.13
N VAL A 48 2.52 11.05 -6.90
CA VAL A 48 2.07 12.19 -7.73
C VAL A 48 3.08 13.33 -7.69
N VAL A 49 3.62 13.67 -6.52
CA VAL A 49 4.63 14.72 -6.37
C VAL A 49 5.91 14.35 -7.13
N VAL A 50 6.39 13.12 -7.01
CA VAL A 50 7.58 12.67 -7.77
C VAL A 50 7.31 12.70 -9.27
N GLN A 51 6.14 12.23 -9.72
CA GLN A 51 5.76 12.29 -11.13
C GLN A 51 5.69 13.73 -11.64
N PHE A 52 5.15 14.66 -10.86
CA PHE A 52 5.09 16.08 -11.20
C PHE A 52 6.48 16.72 -11.28
N ILE A 53 7.38 16.42 -10.34
CA ILE A 53 8.78 16.88 -10.38
C ILE A 53 9.47 16.35 -11.64
N VAL A 54 9.29 15.08 -11.98
CA VAL A 54 9.89 14.50 -13.19
C VAL A 54 9.26 15.14 -14.43
N PHE A 55 7.94 15.30 -14.47
CA PHE A 55 7.24 15.91 -15.59
C PHE A 55 7.72 17.35 -15.84
N THR A 56 7.77 18.19 -14.82
CA THR A 56 8.26 19.58 -14.94
C THR A 56 9.71 19.67 -15.40
N ARG A 57 10.53 18.65 -15.12
CA ARG A 57 11.93 18.57 -15.59
C ARG A 57 12.07 17.99 -17.00
N CYS A 58 11.14 17.14 -17.43
CA CYS A 58 11.19 16.41 -18.70
C CYS A 58 10.32 17.02 -19.79
N TYR A 59 9.34 17.83 -19.42
CA TYR A 59 8.33 18.33 -20.35
C TYR A 59 8.96 19.39 -21.26
N SER A 60 9.38 18.92 -22.42
CA SER A 60 9.66 19.75 -23.57
C SER A 60 8.54 19.49 -24.58
N PRO A 61 7.65 20.47 -24.83
CA PRO A 61 6.60 20.30 -25.81
C PRO A 61 7.23 20.03 -27.19
N PRO A 62 6.64 19.12 -27.99
CA PRO A 62 7.21 18.78 -29.28
C PRO A 62 7.22 20.00 -30.20
N THR A 63 8.37 20.24 -30.83
CA THR A 63 8.57 21.35 -31.77
C THR A 63 7.66 21.20 -32.99
N VAL A 64 7.45 22.28 -33.74
CA VAL A 64 6.63 22.25 -34.96
C VAL A 64 7.16 21.21 -35.94
N GLU A 65 8.48 21.15 -36.12
CA GLU A 65 9.16 20.15 -36.96
C GLU A 65 8.96 18.70 -36.47
N GLU A 66 8.98 18.47 -35.15
CA GLU A 66 8.72 17.13 -34.60
C GLU A 66 7.27 16.71 -34.83
N ARG A 67 6.31 17.64 -34.79
CA ARG A 67 4.89 17.35 -35.05
C ARG A 67 4.61 17.00 -36.50
N GLU A 68 5.38 17.58 -37.42
CA GLU A 68 5.26 17.32 -38.86
C GLU A 68 5.96 16.01 -39.26
N ARG A 69 7.07 15.66 -38.60
CA ARG A 69 7.85 14.45 -38.94
C ARG A 69 7.39 13.16 -38.26
N PHE A 70 6.73 13.23 -37.11
CA PHE A 70 6.44 12.04 -36.31
C PHE A 70 4.94 11.86 -36.06
N SER A 71 4.50 10.61 -36.09
CA SER A 71 3.13 10.27 -35.70
C SER A 71 2.88 10.54 -34.22
N ARG A 72 1.61 10.79 -33.85
CA ARG A 72 1.22 10.99 -32.44
C ARG A 72 1.73 9.88 -31.51
N ARG A 73 1.74 8.63 -32.00
CA ARG A 73 2.21 7.46 -31.24
C ARG A 73 3.72 7.51 -31.00
N GLU A 74 4.51 7.92 -31.99
CA GLU A 74 5.97 8.06 -31.84
C GLU A 74 6.34 9.19 -30.88
N LEU A 75 5.61 10.30 -30.93
CA LEU A 75 5.79 11.41 -29.99
C LEU A 75 5.53 10.96 -28.55
N GLN A 76 4.46 10.18 -28.31
CA GLN A 76 4.17 9.61 -26.99
C GLN A 76 5.26 8.64 -26.51
N LEU A 77 5.74 7.75 -27.39
CA LEU A 77 6.81 6.81 -27.05
C LEU A 77 8.11 7.53 -26.68
N ARG A 78 8.45 8.60 -27.39
CA ARG A 78 9.64 9.41 -27.08
C ARG A 78 9.48 10.19 -25.77
N ALA A 79 8.32 10.79 -25.54
CA ALA A 79 8.03 11.44 -24.26
C ALA A 79 8.17 10.45 -23.10
N ARG A 80 7.65 9.22 -23.27
CA ARG A 80 7.78 8.14 -22.28
C ARG A 80 9.24 7.72 -22.05
N ARG A 81 10.05 7.60 -23.11
CA ARG A 81 11.48 7.32 -22.98
C ARG A 81 12.21 8.43 -22.20
N ARG A 82 12.03 9.70 -22.59
CA ARG A 82 12.63 10.85 -21.87
C ARG A 82 12.24 10.86 -20.39
N PHE A 83 10.99 10.53 -20.09
CA PHE A 83 10.51 10.39 -18.72
C PHE A 83 11.26 9.28 -17.97
N PHE A 84 11.37 8.08 -18.55
CA PHE A 84 12.09 6.98 -17.91
C PHE A 84 13.57 7.27 -17.73
N ASP A 85 14.24 7.82 -18.74
CA ASP A 85 15.65 8.17 -18.67
C ASP A 85 15.91 9.16 -17.54
N THR A 86 15.06 10.19 -17.43
CA THR A 86 15.18 11.20 -16.37
C THR A 86 14.83 10.64 -14.99
N PHE A 87 13.77 9.83 -14.90
CA PHE A 87 13.42 9.13 -13.67
C PHE A 87 14.55 8.20 -13.22
N SER A 88 15.28 7.58 -14.17
CA SER A 88 16.43 6.70 -13.92
C SER A 88 17.74 7.44 -13.61
N SER A 89 17.81 8.76 -13.85
CA SER A 89 19.01 9.56 -13.57
C SER A 89 19.45 9.51 -12.11
N GLU A 90 20.75 9.67 -11.85
CA GLU A 90 21.31 9.67 -10.49
C GLU A 90 20.70 10.76 -9.60
N LYS A 91 20.32 11.89 -10.20
CA LYS A 91 19.68 13.03 -9.52
C LYS A 91 18.34 12.67 -8.88
N MET A 92 17.67 11.63 -9.38
CA MET A 92 16.38 11.16 -8.87
C MET A 92 16.51 10.02 -7.85
N THR A 93 17.73 9.54 -7.55
CA THR A 93 17.96 8.36 -6.69
C THR A 93 17.32 8.50 -5.31
N VAL A 94 17.43 9.67 -4.69
CA VAL A 94 16.85 9.93 -3.36
C VAL A 94 15.32 9.86 -3.41
N LEU A 95 14.70 10.58 -4.36
CA LEU A 95 13.25 10.58 -4.56
C LEU A 95 12.73 9.18 -4.85
N ARG A 96 13.41 8.41 -5.72
CA ARG A 96 13.06 7.01 -5.98
C ARG A 96 13.11 6.15 -4.73
N ARG A 97 14.17 6.26 -3.93
CA ARG A 97 14.30 5.50 -2.67
C ARG A 97 13.16 5.80 -1.71
N ILE A 98 12.79 7.08 -1.57
CA ILE A 98 11.64 7.49 -0.76
C ILE A 98 10.35 6.87 -1.29
N THR A 99 10.08 6.98 -2.59
CA THR A 99 8.90 6.38 -3.22
C THR A 99 8.84 4.87 -3.00
N TYR A 100 9.95 4.16 -3.21
CA TYR A 100 10.01 2.72 -2.96
C TYR A 100 9.82 2.35 -1.49
N ALA A 101 10.39 3.13 -0.56
CA ALA A 101 10.18 2.92 0.87
C ALA A 101 8.71 3.13 1.26
N CYS A 102 8.05 4.17 0.74
CA CYS A 102 6.62 4.41 0.95
C CYS A 102 5.76 3.27 0.41
N TRP A 103 6.05 2.79 -0.81
CA TRP A 103 5.36 1.65 -1.40
C TRP A 103 5.57 0.36 -0.61
N ALA A 104 6.81 0.07 -0.20
CA ALA A 104 7.11 -1.09 0.62
C ALA A 104 6.41 -1.03 1.98
N ALA A 105 6.43 0.13 2.64
CA ALA A 105 5.73 0.33 3.91
C ALA A 105 4.22 0.14 3.76
N SER A 106 3.61 0.69 2.71
CA SER A 106 2.17 0.54 2.45
C SER A 106 1.80 -0.90 2.16
N PHE A 107 2.63 -1.61 1.39
CA PHE A 107 2.40 -3.01 1.06
C PHE A 107 2.55 -3.91 2.29
N LEU A 108 3.55 -3.67 3.13
CA LEU A 108 3.73 -4.38 4.39
C LEU A 108 2.56 -4.13 5.34
N LEU A 109 2.09 -2.89 5.44
CA LEU A 109 0.97 -2.53 6.30
C LEU A 109 -0.33 -3.20 5.82
N PHE A 110 -0.62 -3.15 4.52
CA PHE A 110 -1.75 -3.84 3.92
C PHE A 110 -1.66 -5.37 4.06
N GLY A 111 -0.48 -5.94 3.82
CA GLY A 111 -0.23 -7.37 3.98
C GLY A 111 -0.37 -7.82 5.44
N SER A 112 0.08 -6.99 6.39
CA SER A 112 -0.07 -7.27 7.83
C SER A 112 -1.53 -7.27 8.28
N GLN A 113 -2.36 -6.39 7.72
CA GLN A 113 -3.80 -6.36 7.96
C GLN A 113 -4.47 -7.64 7.44
N PHE A 114 -4.08 -8.09 6.24
CA PHE A 114 -4.61 -9.33 5.67
C PHE A 114 -4.24 -10.56 6.52
N VAL A 115 -2.97 -10.65 6.97
CA VAL A 115 -2.51 -11.72 7.86
C VAL A 115 -3.23 -11.67 9.20
N PHE A 116 -3.45 -10.47 9.76
CA PHE A 116 -4.20 -10.30 11.00
C PHE A 116 -5.64 -10.82 10.87
N ILE A 117 -6.36 -10.40 9.83
CA ILE A 117 -7.72 -10.88 9.57
C ILE A 117 -7.75 -12.40 9.35
N ALA A 118 -6.76 -12.96 8.65
CA ALA A 118 -6.67 -14.40 8.43
C ALA A 118 -6.40 -15.21 9.71
N LEU A 119 -5.58 -14.68 10.64
CA LEU A 119 -5.22 -15.36 11.89
C LEU A 119 -6.33 -15.33 12.94
N PHE A 120 -7.09 -14.24 13.01
CA PHE A 120 -8.15 -14.06 14.02
C PHE A 120 -9.55 -14.33 13.47
N GLY A 121 -9.68 -14.51 12.15
CA GLY A 121 -10.96 -14.62 11.47
C GLY A 121 -11.67 -13.27 11.39
N VAL A 122 -12.55 -13.10 10.39
CA VAL A 122 -13.57 -12.05 10.49
C VAL A 122 -14.58 -12.60 11.50
N PRO A 123 -14.77 -11.98 12.68
CA PRO A 123 -15.87 -12.37 13.54
C PRO A 123 -17.12 -12.20 12.69
N SER A 124 -17.78 -13.32 12.39
CA SER A 124 -19.11 -13.31 11.82
C SER A 124 -19.96 -12.55 12.84
N THR A 125 -20.26 -11.29 12.53
CA THR A 125 -21.11 -10.42 13.32
C THR A 125 -22.33 -11.20 13.83
N PRO A 126 -22.69 -11.12 15.11
CA PRO A 126 -24.09 -11.27 15.49
C PRO A 126 -24.93 -10.13 14.91
#